data_AF-A0A9W6KIB2-F1
#
_entry.id   AF-A0A9W6KIB2-F1
#
_cell.length_a   1.000
_cell.length_b   1.000
_cell.length_c   1.000
_cell.angle_alpha   90.00
_cell.angle_beta   90.00
_cell.angle_gamma   90.00
#
_symmetry.space_group_name_H-M   'P 1'
#
loop_
_entity.id
_entity.type
_entity.pdbx_description
1 polymer ?
#
loop_
_entity_poly.entity_id
_entity_poly.type
_entity_poly.pdbx_seq_one_letter_code
_entity_poly.pdbx_strand_id
1 'polypeptide(L)'
;MGTYDQNSWLGWFDVAQKKQWVYDYATSTGGNKIVGGETCNASGGNDAAGVNAQYELSHQHWTEINADYAAVNTDIWKHADLAASGADPAETLYHRIQRKLGYRLRLTDATFSTPAAPGSAFTFSAHLVNDGYAGIIKPRLVYLVFDNGTNRYNVPLPGVDPRTWKPGAVTVPTQTVTLPAMAGGSYRLALWLPDQAANLRNTPAYSVRLADVGTWDAAKGYNVLANAVTVGACTGDCTPPTAPALTGSLSGTTASLSWSGATDNVGVTGYRLYRDGAPLASPTGTTYTDTGVPAGTHTYTVTARDAAGYDSPPSNTVSLTVVVVTPPPVGLVLDDFDGAPAYPSAAKNDLGRWTGGNCFGNGGGNGVVSGGALTLQYSNCGWFGSDVGTDLSAYTYLVVRIKGAAGGEQAHFSLSIGGTTKVFGDFVLDGGAHPAITTSYQDIRLPMPANGVNRASPAQLALGFWYGGSGTVTVDSISFQE
;
A
#
# COMPACT_ATOMS: atom_id res chain seq x y z
N MET A 1 20.77 -29.06 9.36
CA MET A 1 20.68 -27.94 10.32
C MET A 1 20.40 -28.53 11.69
N GLY A 2 21.40 -28.51 12.59
CA GLY A 2 21.25 -29.08 13.92
C GLY A 2 20.56 -28.09 14.87
N THR A 3 19.48 -28.50 15.52
CA THR A 3 19.01 -27.81 16.72
C THR A 3 20.00 -28.09 17.83
N TYR A 4 20.65 -27.06 18.36
CA TYR A 4 21.47 -27.19 19.56
C TYR A 4 20.57 -27.74 20.67
N ASP A 5 20.91 -28.92 21.17
CA ASP A 5 20.47 -29.35 22.47
C ASP A 5 21.35 -28.67 23.52
N GLN A 6 20.73 -28.23 24.60
CA GLN A 6 21.32 -27.73 25.84
C GLN A 6 21.53 -26.22 26.08
N ASN A 7 21.03 -25.30 25.25
CA ASN A 7 20.76 -23.93 25.74
C ASN A 7 19.90 -23.11 24.76
N SER A 8 18.65 -22.78 25.11
CA SER A 8 17.95 -21.49 24.83
C SER A 8 16.40 -21.59 24.78
N TRP A 9 15.74 -20.76 25.60
CA TRP A 9 14.47 -20.03 25.42
C TRP A 9 13.14 -20.71 25.00
N LEU A 10 13.12 -21.94 24.49
CA LEU A 10 11.88 -22.68 24.15
C LEU A 10 11.87 -24.01 24.92
N GLY A 11 11.38 -23.98 26.16
CA GLY A 11 11.31 -25.15 27.03
C GLY A 11 10.44 -26.30 26.49
N TRP A 12 10.70 -27.52 26.99
CA TRP A 12 9.87 -28.73 26.91
C TRP A 12 9.53 -29.36 25.53
N PHE A 13 10.06 -28.85 24.42
CA PHE A 13 9.85 -29.47 23.10
C PHE A 13 11.00 -30.40 22.69
N ASP A 14 10.66 -31.58 22.17
CA ASP A 14 11.61 -32.46 21.49
C ASP A 14 12.04 -31.88 20.12
N VAL A 15 13.06 -32.48 19.49
CA VAL A 15 13.61 -32.00 18.21
C VAL A 15 12.57 -32.02 17.09
N ALA A 16 11.67 -33.01 17.07
CA ALA A 16 10.65 -33.14 16.04
C ALA A 16 9.59 -32.02 16.18
N GLN A 17 9.15 -31.74 17.41
CA GLN A 17 8.22 -30.66 17.72
C GLN A 17 8.82 -29.29 17.39
N LYS A 18 10.11 -29.07 17.69
CA LYS A 18 10.82 -27.84 17.30
C LYS A 18 10.89 -27.66 15.79
N LYS A 19 11.23 -28.72 15.05
CA LYS A 19 11.24 -28.71 13.57
C LYS A 19 9.86 -28.41 13.00
N GLN A 20 8.81 -29.04 13.53
CA GLN A 20 7.44 -28.81 13.10
C GLN A 20 7.01 -27.36 13.37
N TRP A 21 7.32 -26.81 14.54
CA TRP A 21 7.02 -25.41 14.84
C TRP A 21 7.74 -24.44 13.90
N VAL A 22 9.03 -24.67 13.60
CA VAL A 22 9.78 -23.85 12.64
C VAL A 22 9.17 -23.94 11.24
N TYR A 23 8.77 -25.14 10.82
CA TYR A 23 8.06 -25.35 9.55
C TYR A 23 6.73 -24.59 9.53
N ASP A 24 5.89 -24.74 10.55
CA ASP A 24 4.60 -24.07 10.65
C ASP A 24 4.81 -22.55 10.65
N TYR A 25 5.80 -22.05 11.37
CA TYR A 25 6.15 -20.62 11.38
C TYR A 25 6.62 -20.12 10.01
N ALA A 26 7.54 -20.84 9.36
CA ALA A 26 8.06 -20.48 8.04
C ALA A 26 6.97 -20.50 6.96
N THR A 27 5.95 -21.35 7.11
CA THR A 27 4.90 -21.56 6.10
C THR A 27 3.56 -20.88 6.40
N SER A 28 3.27 -20.51 7.66
CA SER A 28 2.00 -19.90 8.13
C SER A 28 1.62 -18.60 7.41
N THR A 29 2.63 -17.89 6.90
CA THR A 29 2.57 -16.61 6.19
C THR A 29 2.01 -16.61 4.76
N GLY A 30 1.89 -17.78 4.13
CA GLY A 30 1.95 -17.93 2.68
C GLY A 30 3.39 -17.87 2.17
N GLY A 31 3.75 -18.78 1.25
CA GLY A 31 5.14 -19.10 0.89
C GLY A 31 5.90 -18.05 0.06
N ASN A 32 5.69 -16.76 0.29
CA ASN A 32 6.38 -15.64 -0.36
C ASN A 32 7.07 -14.77 0.69
N LYS A 33 8.01 -15.38 1.41
CA LYS A 33 8.76 -14.75 2.49
C LYS A 33 10.25 -14.96 2.27
N ILE A 34 11.04 -14.06 2.85
CA ILE A 34 12.47 -14.28 2.99
C ILE A 34 12.65 -15.26 4.14
N VAL A 35 13.29 -16.39 3.83
CA VAL A 35 13.70 -17.39 4.82
C VAL A 35 15.19 -17.63 4.59
N GLY A 36 15.98 -17.43 5.63
CA GLY A 36 17.40 -17.60 5.56
C GLY A 36 18.00 -17.93 6.91
N GLY A 37 19.31 -18.14 6.92
CA GLY A 37 20.05 -18.49 8.11
C GLY A 37 21.46 -18.95 7.78
N GLU A 38 22.04 -19.71 8.69
CA GLU A 38 23.44 -20.13 8.65
C GLU A 38 23.58 -21.63 8.93
N THR A 39 24.71 -22.20 8.52
CA THR A 39 25.12 -23.53 8.96
C THR A 39 25.73 -23.48 10.36
N CYS A 40 25.95 -24.64 10.99
CA CYS A 40 26.64 -24.74 12.29
C CYS A 40 27.95 -25.53 12.16
N ASN A 41 28.90 -25.36 13.10
CA ASN A 41 30.20 -26.06 13.12
C ASN A 41 30.13 -27.44 13.82
N ALA A 42 29.00 -28.15 13.76
CA ALA A 42 28.84 -29.43 14.44
C ALA A 42 29.36 -30.59 13.57
N SER A 43 30.35 -31.34 14.08
CA SER A 43 31.02 -32.46 13.40
C SER A 43 30.33 -33.83 13.52
N GLY A 44 29.21 -33.91 14.26
CA GLY A 44 28.57 -35.20 14.62
C GLY A 44 27.46 -35.70 13.67
N GLY A 45 27.01 -34.89 12.71
CA GLY A 45 25.91 -35.23 11.80
C GLY A 45 26.28 -35.02 10.34
N ASN A 46 27.02 -35.98 9.77
CA ASN A 46 27.55 -35.89 8.40
C ASN A 46 26.42 -36.04 7.35
N ASP A 47 25.73 -34.95 7.02
CA ASP A 47 24.93 -34.86 5.79
C ASP A 47 25.80 -34.43 4.60
N ALA A 48 26.91 -35.15 4.39
CA ALA A 48 27.88 -34.83 3.35
C ALA A 48 27.26 -34.96 1.94
N ALA A 49 26.31 -35.89 1.77
CA ALA A 49 25.51 -36.02 0.55
C ALA A 49 24.41 -34.95 0.41
N GLY A 50 24.16 -34.15 1.45
CA GLY A 50 23.22 -33.03 1.44
C GLY A 50 21.76 -33.40 1.27
N VAL A 51 21.37 -34.63 1.60
CA VAL A 51 20.00 -35.11 1.42
C VAL A 51 19.08 -34.39 2.40
N ASN A 52 19.49 -34.33 3.67
CA ASN A 52 18.70 -33.67 4.71
C ASN A 52 18.72 -32.15 4.54
N ALA A 53 19.85 -31.57 4.15
CA ALA A 53 20.00 -30.15 3.92
C ALA A 53 19.05 -29.68 2.80
N GLN A 54 19.08 -30.33 1.64
CA GLN A 54 18.18 -29.97 0.53
C GLN A 54 16.71 -30.21 0.88
N TYR A 55 16.40 -31.28 1.63
CA TYR A 55 15.04 -31.55 2.11
C TYR A 55 14.52 -30.40 3.00
N GLU A 56 15.29 -29.99 4.01
CA GLU A 56 14.89 -28.93 4.95
C GLU A 56 14.82 -27.55 4.27
N LEU A 57 15.81 -27.23 3.41
CA LEU A 57 15.82 -26.00 2.61
C LEU A 57 14.56 -25.88 1.74
N SER A 58 14.17 -26.98 1.10
CA SER A 58 12.95 -27.06 0.30
C SER A 58 11.69 -26.95 1.15
N HIS A 59 11.61 -27.66 2.28
CA HIS A 59 10.39 -27.69 3.12
C HIS A 59 10.11 -26.36 3.80
N GLN A 60 11.16 -25.59 4.10
CA GLN A 60 11.06 -24.29 4.76
C GLN A 60 11.12 -23.11 3.77
N HIS A 61 11.19 -23.39 2.46
CA HIS A 61 11.25 -22.39 1.39
C HIS A 61 12.40 -21.39 1.51
N TRP A 62 13.63 -21.88 1.66
CA TRP A 62 14.79 -21.01 1.85
C TRP A 62 15.12 -20.17 0.62
N THR A 63 15.38 -18.89 0.87
CA THR A 63 15.70 -17.88 -0.14
C THR A 63 17.17 -17.48 -0.10
N GLU A 64 17.83 -17.63 1.04
CA GLU A 64 19.24 -17.26 1.23
C GLU A 64 19.92 -18.12 2.30
N ILE A 65 21.24 -18.22 2.23
CA ILE A 65 22.06 -18.85 3.26
C ILE A 65 23.35 -18.03 3.43
N ASN A 66 23.79 -17.82 4.67
CA ASN A 66 25.09 -17.26 4.95
C ASN A 66 26.16 -18.31 4.63
N ALA A 67 26.98 -18.05 3.60
CA ALA A 67 28.00 -18.98 3.14
C ALA A 67 29.30 -18.92 3.97
N ASP A 68 29.53 -17.84 4.71
CA ASP A 68 30.81 -17.51 5.34
C ASP A 68 30.85 -17.88 6.82
N TYR A 69 29.70 -17.85 7.50
CA TYR A 69 29.62 -18.22 8.91
C TYR A 69 29.54 -19.74 9.10
N ALA A 70 30.37 -20.28 10.01
CA ALA A 70 30.45 -21.72 10.31
C ALA A 70 30.74 -22.62 9.10
N ALA A 71 31.90 -22.37 8.45
CA ALA A 71 32.30 -22.93 7.16
C ALA A 71 32.47 -24.45 7.09
N VAL A 72 32.53 -25.18 8.22
CA VAL A 72 32.81 -26.63 8.20
C VAL A 72 31.83 -27.39 7.30
N ASN A 73 30.53 -27.08 7.39
CA ASN A 73 29.51 -27.74 6.57
C ASN A 73 29.46 -27.22 5.14
N THR A 74 29.60 -25.91 4.92
CA THR A 74 29.63 -25.36 3.57
C THR A 74 30.88 -25.82 2.81
N ASP A 75 32.01 -26.03 3.48
CA ASP A 75 33.23 -26.61 2.90
C ASP A 75 33.05 -28.08 2.53
N ILE A 76 32.36 -28.88 3.35
CA ILE A 76 31.99 -30.25 2.94
C ILE A 76 31.14 -30.19 1.67
N TRP A 77 30.14 -29.31 1.60
CA TRP A 77 29.27 -29.18 0.43
C TRP A 77 30.00 -28.70 -0.82
N LYS A 78 31.05 -27.88 -0.68
CA LYS A 78 31.89 -27.43 -1.80
C LYS A 78 32.69 -28.57 -2.43
N HIS A 79 32.95 -29.66 -1.70
CA HIS A 79 33.73 -30.81 -2.17
C HIS A 79 32.89 -32.09 -2.36
N ALA A 80 31.58 -32.03 -2.08
CA ALA A 80 30.67 -33.16 -2.26
C ALA A 80 30.09 -33.17 -3.67
N ASP A 81 30.68 -33.94 -4.57
CA ASP A 81 30.20 -34.08 -5.95
C ASP A 81 28.88 -34.88 -5.99
N LEU A 82 27.90 -34.33 -6.70
CA LEU A 82 26.64 -35.00 -7.00
C LEU A 82 26.58 -35.34 -8.49
N ALA A 83 26.17 -36.57 -8.78
CA ALA A 83 25.80 -36.94 -10.15
C ALA A 83 24.61 -36.09 -10.64
N ALA A 84 24.45 -36.01 -11.96
CA ALA A 84 23.27 -35.43 -12.58
C ALA A 84 22.01 -36.19 -12.13
N SER A 85 20.93 -35.46 -11.86
CA SER A 85 19.65 -36.04 -11.45
C SER A 85 18.49 -35.15 -11.89
N GLY A 86 17.56 -35.69 -12.68
CA GLY A 86 16.47 -34.90 -13.25
C GLY A 86 16.98 -33.70 -14.06
N ALA A 87 16.59 -32.49 -13.66
CA ALA A 87 17.03 -31.22 -14.27
C ALA A 87 18.33 -30.64 -13.66
N ASP A 88 18.94 -31.35 -12.70
CA ASP A 88 20.18 -30.93 -12.08
C ASP A 88 21.39 -31.55 -12.80
N PRO A 89 22.36 -30.75 -13.28
CA PRO A 89 23.59 -31.27 -13.86
C PRO A 89 24.47 -31.88 -12.77
N ALA A 90 25.50 -32.61 -13.21
CA ALA A 90 26.56 -33.03 -12.30
C ALA A 90 27.29 -31.79 -11.77
N GLU A 91 27.30 -31.60 -10.46
CA GLU A 91 27.82 -30.42 -9.78
C GLU A 91 28.06 -30.74 -8.29
N THR A 92 28.79 -29.88 -7.59
CA THR A 92 28.93 -29.99 -6.14
C THR A 92 27.60 -29.67 -5.46
N LEU A 93 27.35 -30.28 -4.29
CA LEU A 93 26.18 -30.00 -3.48
C LEU A 93 26.02 -28.50 -3.19
N TYR A 94 27.13 -27.80 -2.96
CA TYR A 94 27.13 -26.35 -2.76
C TYR A 94 26.56 -25.60 -3.97
N HIS A 95 27.02 -25.93 -5.19
CA HIS A 95 26.47 -25.31 -6.41
C HIS A 95 25.00 -25.65 -6.63
N ARG A 96 24.59 -26.89 -6.30
CA ARG A 96 23.17 -27.27 -6.37
C ARG A 96 22.30 -26.46 -5.43
N ILE A 97 22.72 -26.32 -4.17
CA ILE A 97 22.03 -25.48 -3.19
C ILE A 97 22.00 -24.03 -3.66
N GLN A 98 23.14 -23.46 -4.05
CA GLN A 98 23.23 -22.08 -4.55
C GLN A 98 22.28 -21.84 -5.73
N ARG A 99 22.17 -22.82 -6.64
CA ARG A 99 21.32 -22.75 -7.82
C ARG A 99 19.82 -22.83 -7.48
N LYS A 100 19.47 -23.50 -6.38
CA LYS A 100 18.09 -23.74 -5.93
C LYS A 100 17.59 -22.79 -4.85
N LEU A 101 18.45 -22.03 -4.18
CA LEU A 101 18.01 -21.00 -3.23
C LEU A 101 17.08 -19.99 -3.90
N GLY A 102 15.99 -19.64 -3.23
CA GLY A 102 14.97 -18.79 -3.81
C GLY A 102 14.21 -19.52 -4.92
N TYR A 103 13.89 -18.79 -5.99
CA TYR A 103 13.20 -19.35 -7.16
C TYR A 103 14.21 -19.71 -8.26
N ARG A 104 13.88 -20.75 -9.03
CA ARG A 104 14.57 -21.08 -10.29
C ARG A 104 13.54 -21.49 -11.34
N LEU A 105 13.09 -20.51 -12.11
CA LEU A 105 12.00 -20.70 -13.05
C LEU A 105 12.52 -21.17 -14.41
N ARG A 106 12.00 -22.28 -14.91
CA ARG A 106 12.32 -22.86 -16.21
C ARG A 106 11.06 -22.98 -17.04
N LEU A 107 11.07 -22.46 -18.25
CA LEU A 107 9.96 -22.56 -19.19
C LEU A 107 9.99 -23.94 -19.86
N THR A 108 8.91 -24.70 -19.74
CA THR A 108 8.82 -26.02 -20.39
C THR A 108 8.03 -25.97 -21.69
N ASP A 109 6.98 -25.15 -21.75
CA ASP A 109 6.19 -24.92 -22.96
C ASP A 109 5.58 -23.51 -22.93
N ALA A 110 5.40 -22.93 -24.11
CA ALA A 110 4.60 -21.72 -24.30
C ALA A 110 3.78 -21.85 -25.58
N THR A 111 2.49 -21.57 -25.47
CA THR A 111 1.54 -21.56 -26.59
C THR A 111 1.00 -20.15 -26.78
N PHE A 112 0.93 -19.67 -28.02
CA PHE A 112 0.43 -18.33 -28.33
C PHE A 112 -0.17 -18.25 -29.74
N SER A 113 -1.02 -17.25 -29.96
CA SER A 113 -1.63 -16.97 -31.27
C SER A 113 -0.60 -16.48 -32.29
N THR A 114 -0.59 -17.02 -33.51
CA THR A 114 0.14 -16.44 -34.66
C THR A 114 -0.42 -16.99 -35.99
N PRO A 115 -0.68 -16.17 -37.03
CA PRO A 115 -0.57 -14.70 -37.02
C PRO A 115 -1.70 -14.04 -36.22
N ALA A 116 -1.48 -12.80 -35.80
CA ALA A 116 -2.50 -11.96 -35.15
C ALA A 116 -2.51 -10.56 -35.78
N ALA A 117 -3.59 -9.79 -35.62
CA ALA A 117 -3.67 -8.43 -36.16
C ALA A 117 -3.79 -7.41 -35.01
N PRO A 118 -3.36 -6.15 -35.21
CA PRO A 118 -3.64 -5.10 -34.24
C PRO A 118 -5.14 -5.02 -33.94
N GLY A 119 -5.52 -4.87 -32.68
CA GLY A 119 -6.92 -4.86 -32.25
C GLY A 119 -7.59 -6.25 -32.16
N SER A 120 -6.95 -7.31 -32.65
CA SER A 120 -7.45 -8.68 -32.47
C SER A 120 -7.08 -9.25 -31.10
N ALA A 121 -7.83 -10.25 -30.66
CA ALA A 121 -7.43 -11.06 -29.52
C ALA A 121 -6.13 -11.83 -29.84
N PHE A 122 -5.25 -11.91 -28.85
CA PHE A 122 -4.02 -12.69 -28.84
C PHE A 122 -4.02 -13.54 -27.58
N THR A 123 -3.93 -14.86 -27.75
CA THR A 123 -3.88 -15.80 -26.63
C THR A 123 -2.44 -16.15 -26.27
N PHE A 124 -2.18 -16.36 -24.99
CA PHE A 124 -0.91 -16.85 -24.46
C PHE A 124 -1.14 -17.77 -23.25
N SER A 125 -0.51 -18.94 -23.24
CA SER A 125 -0.42 -19.83 -22.08
C SER A 125 1.00 -20.37 -21.97
N ALA A 126 1.40 -20.77 -20.77
CA ALA A 126 2.71 -21.36 -20.57
C ALA A 126 2.72 -22.39 -19.44
N HIS A 127 3.59 -23.37 -19.56
CA HIS A 127 3.96 -24.27 -18.49
C HIS A 127 5.40 -23.97 -18.07
N LEU A 128 5.61 -23.85 -16.76
CA LEU A 128 6.92 -23.64 -16.16
C LEU A 128 7.15 -24.69 -15.07
N VAL A 129 8.39 -24.80 -14.65
CA VAL A 129 8.77 -25.47 -13.41
C VAL A 129 9.59 -24.49 -12.58
N ASN A 130 9.27 -24.36 -11.30
CA ASN A 130 10.16 -23.72 -10.33
C ASN A 130 11.01 -24.81 -9.68
N ASP A 131 12.25 -24.96 -10.15
CA ASP A 131 13.24 -25.91 -9.63
C ASP A 131 13.89 -25.43 -8.31
N GLY A 132 13.54 -24.22 -7.83
CA GLY A 132 14.06 -23.63 -6.61
C GLY A 132 13.30 -24.05 -5.35
N TYR A 133 13.82 -23.67 -4.18
CA TYR A 133 13.23 -23.98 -2.88
C TYR A 133 12.08 -23.05 -2.50
N ALA A 134 12.00 -21.85 -3.08
CA ALA A 134 11.00 -20.84 -2.74
C ALA A 134 10.33 -20.22 -3.98
N GLY A 135 9.22 -19.52 -3.76
CA GLY A 135 8.56 -18.71 -4.78
C GLY A 135 9.11 -17.28 -4.88
N ILE A 136 8.64 -16.53 -5.88
CA ILE A 136 8.91 -15.10 -5.97
C ILE A 136 8.26 -14.37 -4.79
N ILE A 137 9.04 -13.55 -4.08
CA ILE A 137 8.60 -12.85 -2.87
C ILE A 137 7.87 -11.56 -3.21
N LYS A 138 8.51 -10.70 -4.00
CA LYS A 138 8.01 -9.37 -4.34
C LYS A 138 7.07 -9.44 -5.55
N PRO A 139 5.98 -8.68 -5.56
CA PRO A 139 5.10 -8.60 -6.72
C PRO A 139 5.88 -8.19 -7.98
N ARG A 140 5.45 -8.74 -9.11
CA ARG A 140 6.00 -8.46 -10.43
C ARG A 140 4.87 -8.16 -11.39
N LEU A 141 5.07 -7.14 -12.21
CA LEU A 141 4.24 -6.94 -13.39
C LEU A 141 4.62 -8.02 -14.41
N VAL A 142 3.69 -8.42 -15.25
CA VAL A 142 3.95 -9.40 -16.31
C VAL A 142 3.47 -8.83 -17.63
N TYR A 143 4.32 -8.88 -18.65
CA TYR A 143 4.03 -8.40 -19.99
C TYR A 143 4.40 -9.44 -21.04
N LEU A 144 3.59 -9.53 -22.10
CA LEU A 144 4.08 -9.97 -23.40
C LEU A 144 4.76 -8.79 -24.09
N VAL A 145 5.90 -9.03 -24.70
CA VAL A 145 6.67 -8.01 -25.40
C VAL A 145 6.78 -8.39 -26.86
N PHE A 146 6.34 -7.49 -27.74
CA PHE A 146 6.56 -7.56 -29.18
C PHE A 146 7.65 -6.55 -29.53
N ASP A 147 8.84 -7.03 -29.93
CA ASP A 147 10.00 -6.19 -30.24
C ASP A 147 10.51 -6.51 -31.66
N ASN A 148 10.56 -5.52 -32.55
CA ASN A 148 11.10 -5.67 -33.90
C ASN A 148 12.47 -4.98 -34.08
N GLY A 149 13.13 -4.60 -32.98
CA GLY A 149 14.39 -3.86 -32.96
C GLY A 149 14.22 -2.35 -33.03
N THR A 150 13.15 -1.85 -33.67
CA THR A 150 12.83 -0.42 -33.75
C THR A 150 11.78 -0.04 -32.71
N ASN A 151 10.69 -0.80 -32.63
CA ASN A 151 9.54 -0.58 -31.77
C ASN A 151 9.40 -1.74 -30.79
N ARG A 152 9.10 -1.40 -29.53
CA ARG A 152 8.81 -2.35 -28.46
C ARG A 152 7.42 -2.06 -27.88
N TYR A 153 6.54 -3.06 -27.93
CA TYR A 153 5.20 -2.98 -27.36
C TYR A 153 5.11 -3.92 -26.15
N ASN A 154 4.82 -3.37 -24.98
CA ASN A 154 4.64 -4.14 -23.74
C ASN A 154 3.14 -4.30 -23.46
N VAL A 155 2.60 -5.50 -23.66
CA VAL A 155 1.18 -5.83 -23.48
C VAL A 155 1.00 -6.48 -22.11
N PRO A 156 0.32 -5.83 -21.14
CA PRO A 156 0.22 -6.34 -19.77
C PRO A 156 -0.64 -7.61 -19.68
N LEU A 157 -0.27 -8.49 -18.74
CA LEU A 157 -1.03 -9.67 -18.33
C LEU A 157 -1.52 -9.48 -16.87
N PRO A 158 -2.57 -8.67 -16.62
CA PRO A 158 -2.94 -8.24 -15.27
C PRO A 158 -3.42 -9.38 -14.34
N GLY A 159 -3.85 -10.51 -14.90
CA GLY A 159 -4.29 -11.68 -14.14
C GLY A 159 -3.17 -12.64 -13.72
N VAL A 160 -1.92 -12.37 -14.09
CA VAL A 160 -0.78 -13.25 -13.82
C VAL A 160 0.03 -12.70 -12.65
N ASP A 161 0.03 -13.40 -11.52
CA ASP A 161 0.88 -13.09 -10.36
C ASP A 161 2.00 -14.14 -10.20
N PRO A 162 3.26 -13.81 -10.55
CA PRO A 162 4.39 -14.73 -10.44
C PRO A 162 4.68 -15.21 -9.00
N ARG A 163 4.15 -14.55 -7.98
CA ARG A 163 4.25 -15.01 -6.58
C ARG A 163 3.48 -16.31 -6.32
N THR A 164 2.62 -16.73 -7.25
CA THR A 164 1.92 -18.03 -7.22
C THR A 164 2.77 -19.16 -7.80
N TRP A 165 3.92 -18.87 -8.42
CA TRP A 165 4.79 -19.85 -9.06
C TRP A 165 5.68 -20.54 -8.03
N LYS A 166 5.06 -21.38 -7.20
CA LYS A 166 5.70 -22.15 -6.12
C LYS A 166 6.62 -23.24 -6.65
N PRO A 167 7.57 -23.75 -5.83
CA PRO A 167 8.38 -24.92 -6.17
C PRO A 167 7.55 -26.04 -6.80
N GLY A 168 8.06 -26.62 -7.89
CA GLY A 168 7.36 -27.64 -8.68
C GLY A 168 6.72 -27.09 -9.96
N ALA A 169 5.73 -27.83 -10.48
CA ALA A 169 5.07 -27.51 -11.73
C ALA A 169 4.16 -26.28 -11.60
N VAL A 170 4.22 -25.39 -12.58
CA VAL A 170 3.49 -24.13 -12.64
C VAL A 170 2.77 -24.05 -13.97
N THR A 171 1.47 -23.71 -13.93
CA THR A 171 0.68 -23.45 -15.13
C THR A 171 0.25 -22.00 -15.14
N VAL A 172 0.63 -21.27 -16.19
CA VAL A 172 0.05 -19.97 -16.54
C VAL A 172 -1.15 -20.27 -17.44
N PRO A 173 -2.38 -20.11 -16.93
CA PRO A 173 -3.58 -20.40 -17.72
C PRO A 173 -3.66 -19.44 -18.90
N THR A 174 -4.43 -19.82 -19.92
CA THR A 174 -4.63 -19.01 -21.12
C THR A 174 -5.07 -17.59 -20.78
N GLN A 175 -4.21 -16.64 -21.09
CA GLN A 175 -4.47 -15.23 -21.08
C GLN A 175 -4.96 -14.82 -22.46
N THR A 176 -5.96 -13.95 -22.51
CA THR A 176 -6.40 -13.30 -23.75
C THR A 176 -6.19 -11.82 -23.61
N VAL A 177 -5.40 -11.23 -24.51
CA VAL A 177 -5.16 -9.79 -24.57
C VAL A 177 -5.52 -9.25 -25.94
N THR A 178 -5.91 -7.99 -26.00
CA THR A 178 -6.07 -7.29 -27.29
C THR A 178 -4.73 -6.72 -27.70
N LEU A 179 -4.28 -6.99 -28.94
CA LEU A 179 -3.05 -6.39 -29.43
C LEU A 179 -3.20 -4.87 -29.56
N PRO A 180 -2.21 -4.10 -29.09
CA PRO A 180 -2.24 -2.65 -29.24
C PRO A 180 -2.14 -2.26 -30.71
N ALA A 181 -2.41 -1.00 -30.97
CA ALA A 181 -2.03 -0.32 -32.20
C ALA A 181 -0.54 -0.54 -32.47
N MET A 182 -0.24 -1.31 -33.51
CA MET A 182 1.12 -1.66 -33.89
C MET A 182 1.22 -1.90 -35.39
N ALA A 183 2.40 -1.67 -35.96
CA ALA A 183 2.63 -1.95 -37.37
C ALA A 183 2.56 -3.45 -37.66
N GLY A 184 2.09 -3.82 -38.85
CA GLY A 184 2.23 -5.19 -39.34
C GLY A 184 3.70 -5.52 -39.58
N GLY A 185 4.12 -6.75 -39.30
CA GLY A 185 5.50 -7.19 -39.48
C GLY A 185 5.87 -8.39 -38.62
N SER A 186 7.16 -8.72 -38.63
CA SER A 186 7.74 -9.76 -37.79
C SER A 186 8.27 -9.17 -36.48
N TYR A 187 7.89 -9.77 -35.36
CA TYR A 187 8.30 -9.34 -34.02
C TYR A 187 8.93 -10.50 -33.25
N ARG A 188 9.96 -10.23 -32.46
CA ARG A 188 10.38 -11.12 -31.37
C ARG A 188 9.31 -11.06 -30.29
N LEU A 189 8.83 -12.23 -29.86
CA LEU A 189 7.92 -12.36 -28.74
C LEU A 189 8.70 -12.71 -27.47
N ALA A 190 8.51 -11.98 -26.39
CA ALA A 190 9.15 -12.23 -25.11
C ALA A 190 8.18 -12.09 -23.92
N LEU A 191 8.53 -12.71 -22.80
CA LEU A 191 7.89 -12.56 -21.51
C LEU A 191 8.75 -11.67 -20.62
N TRP A 192 8.19 -10.56 -20.15
CA TRP A 192 8.90 -9.58 -19.33
C TRP A 192 8.27 -9.48 -17.95
N LEU A 193 9.09 -9.64 -16.91
CA LEU A 193 8.68 -9.65 -15.51
C LEU A 193 9.45 -8.59 -14.70
N PRO A 194 9.25 -7.30 -15.00
CA PRO A 194 10.01 -6.24 -14.34
C PRO A 194 9.57 -6.02 -12.90
N ASP A 195 10.37 -5.24 -12.17
CA ASP A 195 9.97 -4.73 -10.87
C ASP A 195 8.73 -3.83 -10.97
N GLN A 196 7.90 -3.86 -9.92
CA GLN A 196 6.68 -3.06 -9.85
C GLN A 196 6.98 -1.56 -9.77
N ALA A 197 8.07 -1.18 -9.08
CA ALA A 197 8.46 0.21 -8.87
C ALA A 197 8.91 0.86 -10.19
N ALA A 198 8.32 2.00 -10.54
CA ALA A 198 8.54 2.66 -11.83
C ALA A 198 10.01 3.05 -12.08
N ASN A 199 10.74 3.43 -11.04
CA ASN A 199 12.16 3.79 -11.10
C ASN A 199 13.10 2.60 -11.31
N LEU A 200 12.65 1.37 -11.04
CA LEU A 200 13.43 0.13 -11.23
C LEU A 200 12.98 -0.68 -12.44
N ARG A 201 11.74 -0.48 -12.89
CA ARG A 201 11.04 -1.28 -13.91
C ARG A 201 11.86 -1.54 -15.17
N ASN A 202 12.53 -0.51 -15.67
CA ASN A 202 13.25 -0.56 -16.96
C ASN A 202 14.71 -1.01 -16.83
N THR A 203 15.19 -1.31 -15.62
CA THR A 203 16.56 -1.74 -15.38
C THR A 203 16.63 -3.27 -15.45
N PRO A 204 17.33 -3.88 -16.42
CA PRO A 204 17.34 -5.33 -16.63
C PRO A 204 17.69 -6.17 -15.41
N ALA A 205 18.56 -5.65 -14.53
CA ALA A 205 18.99 -6.33 -13.30
C ALA A 205 17.85 -6.58 -12.29
N TYR A 206 16.74 -5.84 -12.37
CA TYR A 206 15.58 -6.00 -11.47
C TYR A 206 14.42 -6.79 -12.09
N SER A 207 14.59 -7.29 -13.33
CA SER A 207 13.61 -8.14 -13.99
C SER A 207 13.86 -9.62 -13.69
N VAL A 208 12.80 -10.43 -13.64
CA VAL A 208 12.94 -11.87 -13.42
C VAL A 208 13.46 -12.55 -14.69
N ARG A 209 14.59 -13.23 -14.53
CA ARG A 209 15.23 -14.05 -15.56
C ARG A 209 14.83 -15.51 -15.40
N LEU A 210 14.42 -16.14 -16.51
CA LEU A 210 14.22 -17.58 -16.60
C LEU A 210 15.57 -18.30 -16.74
N ALA A 211 15.63 -19.53 -16.24
CA ALA A 211 16.84 -20.34 -16.14
C ALA A 211 17.26 -20.97 -17.48
N ASP A 212 16.40 -20.91 -18.50
CA ASP A 212 16.62 -21.49 -19.82
C ASP A 212 17.78 -20.82 -20.56
N VAL A 213 18.59 -21.63 -21.24
CA VAL A 213 19.69 -21.13 -22.06
C VAL A 213 19.13 -20.47 -23.32
N GLY A 214 19.64 -19.27 -23.65
CA GLY A 214 19.28 -18.57 -24.89
C GLY A 214 17.96 -17.78 -24.86
N THR A 215 17.21 -17.82 -23.75
CA THR A 215 15.96 -17.04 -23.62
C THR A 215 16.22 -15.63 -23.07
N TRP A 216 17.22 -15.44 -22.22
CA TRP A 216 17.46 -14.14 -21.57
C TRP A 216 18.13 -13.12 -22.50
N ASP A 217 17.51 -11.95 -22.67
CA ASP A 217 18.13 -10.77 -23.28
C ASP A 217 18.65 -9.83 -22.18
N ALA A 218 19.98 -9.80 -22.00
CA ALA A 218 20.62 -9.03 -20.94
C ALA A 218 20.51 -7.51 -21.11
N ALA A 219 20.37 -7.03 -22.34
CA ALA A 219 20.26 -5.59 -22.62
C ALA A 219 18.84 -5.09 -22.37
N LYS A 220 17.83 -5.91 -22.68
CA LYS A 220 16.41 -5.53 -22.63
C LYS A 220 15.68 -6.03 -21.38
N GLY A 221 16.25 -7.01 -20.68
CA GLY A 221 15.74 -7.56 -19.43
C GLY A 221 14.51 -8.44 -19.55
N TYR A 222 14.25 -9.04 -20.72
CA TYR A 222 13.11 -9.94 -20.96
C TYR A 222 13.55 -11.36 -21.32
N ASN A 223 12.60 -12.30 -21.31
CA ASN A 223 12.80 -13.71 -21.65
C ASN A 223 12.15 -13.99 -23.01
N VAL A 224 12.94 -14.21 -24.06
CA VAL A 224 12.49 -14.52 -25.41
C VAL A 224 11.72 -15.84 -25.42
N LEU A 225 10.49 -15.80 -25.93
CA LEU A 225 9.62 -16.93 -26.18
C LEU A 225 9.72 -17.42 -27.62
N ALA A 226 9.80 -16.49 -28.58
CA ALA A 226 9.97 -16.79 -30.00
C ALA A 226 10.76 -15.70 -30.72
N ASN A 227 11.61 -16.10 -31.67
CA ASN A 227 12.43 -15.16 -32.45
C ASN A 227 11.61 -14.37 -33.48
N ALA A 228 10.48 -14.90 -33.93
CA ALA A 228 9.60 -14.27 -34.90
C ALA A 228 8.15 -14.74 -34.72
N VAL A 229 7.24 -13.80 -34.50
CA VAL A 229 5.79 -13.95 -34.64
C VAL A 229 5.29 -12.93 -35.66
N THR A 230 4.33 -13.34 -36.49
CA THR A 230 3.81 -12.48 -37.56
C THR A 230 2.60 -11.70 -37.05
N VAL A 231 2.69 -10.37 -37.13
CA VAL A 231 1.56 -9.47 -36.95
C VAL A 231 1.09 -9.01 -38.32
N GLY A 232 -0.17 -9.28 -38.64
CA GLY A 232 -0.82 -8.89 -39.89
C GLY A 232 -0.95 -7.38 -40.04
N ALA A 233 -1.26 -6.94 -41.26
CA ALA A 233 -1.51 -5.53 -41.54
C ALA A 233 -2.74 -5.03 -40.75
N CYS A 234 -2.69 -3.77 -40.32
CA CYS A 234 -3.85 -3.08 -39.80
C CYS A 234 -4.88 -2.91 -40.92
N THR A 235 -6.11 -3.38 -40.71
CA THR A 235 -7.22 -3.27 -41.68
C THR A 235 -8.26 -2.21 -41.30
N GLY A 236 -8.08 -1.56 -40.15
CA GLY A 236 -8.96 -0.50 -39.62
C GLY A 236 -8.14 0.66 -39.06
N ASP A 237 -8.57 1.20 -37.92
CA ASP A 237 -7.76 2.16 -37.18
C ASP A 237 -6.85 1.42 -36.20
N CYS A 238 -5.55 1.75 -36.23
CA CYS A 238 -4.53 1.18 -35.36
C CYS A 238 -3.47 2.23 -34.99
N THR A 239 -3.85 3.50 -34.91
CA THR A 239 -2.99 4.53 -34.35
C THR A 239 -3.68 5.04 -33.09
N PRO A 240 -3.02 5.08 -31.93
CA PRO A 240 -3.62 5.69 -30.76
C PRO A 240 -3.66 7.21 -30.91
N PRO A 241 -4.58 7.89 -30.21
CA PRO A 241 -4.57 9.35 -30.15
C PRO A 241 -3.27 9.89 -29.55
N THR A 242 -2.96 11.16 -29.84
CA THR A 242 -1.88 11.89 -29.18
C THR A 242 -2.17 12.13 -27.70
N ALA A 243 -1.14 12.28 -26.87
CA ALA A 243 -1.32 12.63 -25.46
C ALA A 243 -1.95 14.03 -25.30
N PRO A 244 -2.96 14.22 -24.43
CA PRO A 244 -3.45 15.55 -24.06
C PRO A 244 -2.44 16.32 -23.21
N ALA A 245 -2.57 17.65 -23.13
CA ALA A 245 -1.88 18.48 -22.14
C ALA A 245 -2.86 18.93 -21.06
N LEU A 246 -2.62 18.55 -19.80
CA LEU A 246 -3.51 18.78 -18.66
C LEU A 246 -3.10 20.03 -17.87
N THR A 247 -4.10 20.80 -17.47
CA THR A 247 -3.99 21.90 -16.51
C THR A 247 -5.06 21.75 -15.43
N GLY A 248 -4.83 22.33 -14.26
CA GLY A 248 -5.77 22.26 -13.17
C GLY A 248 -5.58 23.38 -12.15
N SER A 249 -6.66 23.73 -11.47
CA SER A 249 -6.69 24.70 -10.37
C SER A 249 -7.56 24.19 -9.22
N LEU A 250 -7.32 24.73 -8.02
CA LEU A 250 -8.09 24.43 -6.82
C LEU A 250 -8.87 25.66 -6.34
N SER A 251 -10.08 25.41 -5.87
CA SER A 251 -10.89 26.33 -5.07
C SER A 251 -11.52 25.56 -3.92
N GLY A 252 -10.98 25.72 -2.71
CA GLY A 252 -11.37 24.89 -1.55
C GLY A 252 -11.11 23.41 -1.82
N THR A 253 -12.15 22.57 -1.67
CA THR A 253 -12.12 21.12 -1.94
C THR A 253 -12.54 20.78 -3.38
N THR A 254 -12.56 21.75 -4.29
CA THR A 254 -12.96 21.54 -5.69
C THR A 254 -11.78 21.75 -6.62
N ALA A 255 -11.41 20.72 -7.38
CA ALA A 255 -10.42 20.79 -8.44
C ALA A 255 -11.09 20.97 -9.80
N SER A 256 -10.73 22.04 -10.51
CA SER A 256 -11.17 22.31 -11.88
C SER A 256 -10.05 21.92 -12.84
N LEU A 257 -10.33 20.95 -13.72
CA LEU A 257 -9.35 20.35 -14.62
C LEU A 257 -9.75 20.61 -16.07
N SER A 258 -8.76 20.92 -16.92
CA SER A 258 -8.96 21.10 -18.36
C SER A 258 -7.73 20.65 -19.15
N TRP A 259 -7.94 20.19 -20.39
CA TRP A 259 -6.85 19.75 -21.26
C TRP A 259 -7.02 20.16 -22.72
N SER A 260 -5.92 20.16 -23.48
CA SER A 260 -5.84 20.63 -24.88
C SER A 260 -6.61 19.80 -25.92
N GLY A 261 -7.34 18.76 -25.50
CA GLY A 261 -7.80 17.70 -26.40
C GLY A 261 -6.65 16.88 -27.01
N ALA A 262 -7.01 15.85 -27.78
CA ALA A 262 -6.07 14.99 -28.51
C ALA A 262 -6.47 14.88 -29.99
N THR A 263 -5.51 14.51 -30.83
CA THR A 263 -5.74 14.23 -32.26
C THR A 263 -5.53 12.76 -32.54
N ASP A 264 -6.30 12.25 -33.50
CA ASP A 264 -6.26 10.87 -33.97
C ASP A 264 -6.57 10.83 -35.47
N ASN A 265 -6.13 9.81 -36.20
CA ASN A 265 -6.37 9.69 -37.65
C ASN A 265 -7.83 9.38 -38.01
N VAL A 266 -8.61 8.77 -37.10
CA VAL A 266 -10.05 8.54 -37.30
C VAL A 266 -10.85 9.43 -36.37
N GLY A 267 -10.50 9.49 -35.09
CA GLY A 267 -11.10 10.43 -34.16
C GLY A 267 -11.07 9.98 -32.71
N VAL A 268 -11.04 10.98 -31.82
CA VAL A 268 -11.12 10.78 -30.37
C VAL A 268 -12.59 10.73 -29.95
N THR A 269 -12.96 9.69 -29.20
CA THR A 269 -14.33 9.47 -28.69
C THR A 269 -14.50 9.87 -27.22
N GLY A 270 -13.41 10.02 -26.47
CA GLY A 270 -13.45 10.50 -25.10
C GLY A 270 -12.10 10.49 -24.39
N TYR A 271 -12.13 10.59 -23.06
CA TYR A 271 -10.95 10.64 -22.20
C TYR A 271 -11.12 9.76 -20.97
N ARG A 272 -10.01 9.38 -20.34
CA ARG A 272 -9.99 8.78 -18.99
C ARG A 272 -9.15 9.64 -18.07
N LEU A 273 -9.76 10.08 -16.99
CA LEU A 273 -9.13 10.89 -15.96
C LEU A 273 -8.76 10.02 -14.77
N TYR A 274 -7.57 10.25 -14.21
CA TYR A 274 -7.04 9.51 -13.08
C TYR A 274 -6.69 10.47 -11.94
N ARG A 275 -6.98 10.08 -10.69
CA ARG A 275 -6.52 10.74 -9.46
C ARG A 275 -5.69 9.76 -8.65
N ASP A 276 -4.47 10.15 -8.31
CA ASP A 276 -3.50 9.33 -7.58
C ASP A 276 -3.25 7.96 -8.24
N GLY A 277 -3.27 7.97 -9.58
CA GLY A 277 -3.10 6.78 -10.42
C GLY A 277 -4.33 5.87 -10.52
N ALA A 278 -5.41 6.14 -9.80
CA ALA A 278 -6.67 5.41 -9.88
C ALA A 278 -7.65 6.06 -10.88
N PRO A 279 -8.45 5.29 -11.65
CA PRO A 279 -9.48 5.86 -12.51
C PRO A 279 -10.49 6.69 -11.70
N LEU A 280 -10.69 7.94 -12.10
CA LEU A 280 -11.63 8.88 -11.49
C LEU A 280 -12.90 9.03 -12.34
N ALA A 281 -12.75 9.29 -13.64
CA ALA A 281 -13.87 9.56 -14.54
C ALA A 281 -13.53 9.24 -16.01
N SER A 282 -14.55 9.21 -16.88
CA SER A 282 -14.40 9.04 -18.33
C SER A 282 -15.21 10.08 -19.13
N PRO A 283 -14.81 11.36 -19.11
CA PRO A 283 -15.55 12.42 -19.79
C PRO A 283 -15.37 12.36 -21.31
N THR A 284 -16.38 12.82 -22.06
CA THR A 284 -16.30 13.02 -23.51
C THR A 284 -15.79 14.41 -23.90
N GLY A 285 -15.97 15.40 -23.02
CA GLY A 285 -15.43 16.75 -23.16
C GLY A 285 -14.00 16.89 -22.64
N THR A 286 -13.42 18.09 -22.76
CA THR A 286 -12.03 18.39 -22.37
C THR A 286 -11.88 19.07 -21.01
N THR A 287 -12.92 18.98 -20.17
CA THR A 287 -12.98 19.60 -18.84
C THR A 287 -13.63 18.65 -17.84
N TYR A 288 -13.20 18.71 -16.58
CA TYR A 288 -13.82 17.97 -15.48
C TYR A 288 -13.70 18.75 -14.16
N THR A 289 -14.73 18.66 -13.32
CA THR A 289 -14.74 19.24 -11.98
C THR A 289 -14.81 18.12 -10.95
N ASP A 290 -13.74 17.95 -10.16
CA ASP A 290 -13.68 17.00 -9.06
C ASP A 290 -14.03 17.73 -7.75
N THR A 291 -15.16 17.38 -7.14
CA THR A 291 -15.68 18.04 -5.93
C THR A 291 -15.49 17.16 -4.70
N GLY A 292 -15.25 17.76 -3.53
CA GLY A 292 -15.07 17.02 -2.29
C GLY A 292 -13.74 16.28 -2.25
N VAL A 293 -12.72 16.87 -2.88
CA VAL A 293 -11.34 16.35 -2.84
C VAL A 293 -10.86 16.36 -1.40
N PRO A 294 -10.37 15.23 -0.85
CA PRO A 294 -9.85 15.17 0.50
C PRO A 294 -8.68 16.14 0.74
N ALA A 295 -8.40 16.44 2.00
CA ALA A 295 -7.22 17.20 2.38
C ALA A 295 -5.95 16.43 2.02
N GLY A 296 -4.95 17.13 1.49
CA GLY A 296 -3.67 16.55 1.08
C GLY A 296 -3.30 16.88 -0.36
N THR A 297 -2.18 16.29 -0.81
CA THR A 297 -1.68 16.45 -2.18
C THR A 297 -2.21 15.33 -3.07
N HIS A 298 -2.89 15.70 -4.14
CA HIS A 298 -3.45 14.80 -5.13
C HIS A 298 -2.83 15.05 -6.51
N THR A 299 -2.60 13.97 -7.25
CA THR A 299 -2.04 14.02 -8.61
C THR A 299 -3.06 13.61 -9.65
N TYR A 300 -3.10 14.32 -10.77
CA TYR A 300 -4.04 14.10 -11.88
C TYR A 300 -3.31 13.85 -13.19
N THR A 301 -3.83 12.90 -13.98
CA THR A 301 -3.40 12.62 -15.36
C THR A 301 -4.62 12.25 -16.21
N VAL A 302 -4.54 12.46 -17.53
CA VAL A 302 -5.60 12.12 -18.48
C VAL A 302 -5.04 11.40 -19.70
N THR A 303 -5.77 10.40 -20.22
CA THR A 303 -5.53 9.79 -21.54
C THR A 303 -6.72 10.08 -22.45
N ALA A 304 -6.48 10.20 -23.76
CA ALA A 304 -7.53 10.22 -24.78
C ALA A 304 -7.83 8.80 -25.26
N ARG A 305 -9.04 8.57 -25.77
CA ARG A 305 -9.49 7.29 -26.30
C ARG A 305 -10.16 7.46 -27.66
N ASP A 306 -9.85 6.59 -28.61
CA ASP A 306 -10.46 6.57 -29.95
C ASP A 306 -11.67 5.62 -30.04
N ALA A 307 -12.23 5.47 -31.25
CA ALA A 307 -13.33 4.55 -31.54
C ALA A 307 -12.89 3.07 -31.65
N ALA A 308 -11.63 2.81 -31.98
CA ALA A 308 -11.05 1.47 -32.04
C ALA A 308 -10.70 0.90 -30.65
N GLY A 309 -10.75 1.74 -29.62
CA GLY A 309 -10.55 1.40 -28.23
C GLY A 309 -9.12 1.64 -27.72
N TYR A 310 -8.22 2.25 -28.49
CA TYR A 310 -6.87 2.58 -28.04
C TYR A 310 -6.85 3.83 -27.18
N ASP A 311 -5.97 3.82 -26.18
CA ASP A 311 -5.69 4.96 -25.33
C ASP A 311 -4.38 5.63 -25.75
N SER A 312 -4.34 6.96 -25.68
CA SER A 312 -3.11 7.74 -25.86
C SER A 312 -2.09 7.46 -24.75
N PRO A 313 -0.82 7.85 -24.92
CA PRO A 313 0.06 8.10 -23.78
C PRO A 313 -0.59 9.10 -22.80
N PRO A 314 -0.27 9.02 -21.49
CA PRO A 314 -0.83 9.94 -20.50
C PRO A 314 -0.34 11.38 -20.73
N SER A 315 -1.15 12.33 -20.27
CA SER A 315 -0.78 13.74 -20.18
C SER A 315 0.41 13.98 -19.23
N ASN A 316 0.86 15.23 -19.14
CA ASN A 316 1.62 15.68 -17.98
C ASN A 316 0.82 15.48 -16.68
N THR A 317 1.53 15.35 -15.57
CA THR A 317 0.93 15.27 -14.23
C THR A 317 0.67 16.66 -13.67
N VAL A 318 -0.53 16.89 -13.14
CA VAL A 318 -0.87 18.08 -12.35
C VAL A 318 -0.97 17.69 -10.89
N SER A 319 -0.26 18.41 -10.01
CA SER A 319 -0.28 18.18 -8.56
C SER A 319 -1.01 19.32 -7.86
N LEU A 320 -2.03 19.00 -7.08
CA LEU A 320 -2.90 19.95 -6.40
C LEU A 320 -2.94 19.62 -4.90
N THR A 321 -2.68 20.61 -4.04
CA THR A 321 -2.72 20.44 -2.58
C THR A 321 -3.95 21.11 -2.00
N VAL A 322 -4.88 20.29 -1.50
CA VAL A 322 -6.08 20.76 -0.80
C VAL A 322 -5.72 21.04 0.65
N VAL A 323 -5.80 22.31 1.03
CA VAL A 323 -5.73 22.75 2.42
C VAL A 323 -7.15 22.99 2.93
N VAL A 324 -7.48 22.41 4.08
CA VAL A 324 -8.70 22.75 4.80
C VAL A 324 -8.33 23.88 5.74
N VAL A 325 -8.73 25.10 5.41
CA VAL A 325 -8.65 26.22 6.37
C VAL A 325 -9.79 26.05 7.36
N THR A 326 -9.45 25.84 8.63
CA THR A 326 -10.41 25.91 9.72
C THR A 326 -10.76 27.39 9.92
N PRO A 327 -12.05 27.75 10.05
CA PRO A 327 -12.41 29.12 10.41
C PRO A 327 -11.77 29.48 11.74
N PRO A 328 -11.29 30.71 11.96
CA PRO A 328 -10.77 31.13 13.26
C PRO A 328 -11.85 30.93 14.34
N PRO A 329 -11.50 30.39 15.52
CA PRO A 329 -12.45 30.28 16.60
C PRO A 329 -12.90 31.68 17.06
N VAL A 330 -14.19 31.80 17.40
CA VAL A 330 -14.82 33.05 17.83
C VAL A 330 -14.98 33.03 19.36
N GLY A 331 -14.86 34.20 19.99
CA GLY A 331 -15.06 34.37 21.43
C GLY A 331 -13.76 34.17 22.24
N LEU A 332 -13.89 33.75 23.49
CA LEU A 332 -12.76 33.41 24.34
C LEU A 332 -12.29 31.99 24.05
N VAL A 333 -11.16 31.87 23.37
CA VAL A 333 -10.57 30.58 22.99
C VAL A 333 -9.95 29.93 24.23
N LEU A 334 -10.38 28.71 24.54
CA LEU A 334 -9.73 27.88 25.54
C LEU A 334 -8.50 27.22 24.94
N ASP A 335 -8.68 26.54 23.81
CA ASP A 335 -7.60 25.94 23.01
C ASP A 335 -8.07 25.80 21.55
N ASP A 336 -7.27 26.23 20.58
CA ASP A 336 -7.47 25.97 19.14
C ASP A 336 -6.42 25.07 18.51
N PHE A 337 -5.48 24.56 19.31
CA PHE A 337 -4.44 23.61 18.92
C PHE A 337 -3.60 24.04 17.70
N ASP A 338 -3.47 25.35 17.45
CA ASP A 338 -2.69 25.91 16.34
C ASP A 338 -1.16 25.78 16.55
N GLY A 339 -0.74 25.40 17.76
CA GLY A 339 0.65 25.26 18.17
C GLY A 339 1.20 26.42 19.01
N ALA A 340 0.37 27.38 19.39
CA ALA A 340 0.77 28.60 20.09
C ALA A 340 -0.12 28.92 21.32
N PRO A 341 -0.10 28.10 22.39
CA PRO A 341 1.03 27.24 22.77
C PRO A 341 0.94 25.79 22.29
N ALA A 342 2.12 25.16 22.10
CA ALA A 342 2.20 23.79 21.58
C ALA A 342 1.70 22.74 22.57
N TYR A 343 0.55 22.11 22.29
CA TYR A 343 0.03 20.98 23.04
C TYR A 343 0.74 19.64 22.66
N PRO A 344 1.00 18.72 23.62
CA PRO A 344 0.92 18.89 25.08
C PRO A 344 2.23 19.46 25.67
N SER A 345 3.25 19.71 24.83
CA SER A 345 4.63 19.97 25.29
C SER A 345 4.80 21.25 26.13
N ALA A 346 4.00 22.28 25.87
CA ALA A 346 3.98 23.50 26.67
C ALA A 346 3.13 23.35 27.94
N ALA A 347 2.30 22.31 28.02
CA ALA A 347 1.29 22.07 29.06
C ALA A 347 0.45 23.31 29.37
N LYS A 348 0.20 24.13 28.34
CA LYS A 348 -0.58 25.37 28.42
C LYS A 348 -1.58 25.42 27.29
N ASN A 349 -2.73 26.02 27.57
CA ASN A 349 -3.76 26.37 26.60
C ASN A 349 -3.67 27.87 26.23
N ASP A 350 -4.57 28.38 25.38
CA ASP A 350 -4.54 29.78 24.92
C ASP A 350 -4.82 30.81 26.01
N LEU A 351 -5.41 30.38 27.13
CA LEU A 351 -5.56 31.21 28.33
C LEU A 351 -4.28 31.24 29.19
N GLY A 352 -3.21 30.57 28.76
CA GLY A 352 -1.96 30.40 29.49
C GLY A 352 -2.07 29.50 30.72
N ARG A 353 -3.14 28.69 30.81
CA ARG A 353 -3.45 27.80 31.93
C ARG A 353 -3.13 26.36 31.58
N TRP A 354 -3.06 25.49 32.59
CA TRP A 354 -2.64 24.11 32.40
C TRP A 354 -3.59 23.35 31.48
N THR A 355 -3.04 22.53 30.58
CA THR A 355 -3.80 21.54 29.82
C THR A 355 -2.97 20.28 29.61
N GLY A 356 -3.64 19.13 29.49
CA GLY A 356 -2.98 17.85 29.25
C GLY A 356 -3.97 16.71 29.09
N GLY A 357 -3.44 15.52 28.86
CA GLY A 357 -4.25 14.31 28.73
C GLY A 357 -3.53 13.06 29.22
N ASN A 358 -4.27 11.97 29.40
CA ASN A 358 -3.69 10.68 29.72
C ASN A 358 -4.58 9.52 29.21
N CYS A 359 -3.98 8.36 29.05
CA CYS A 359 -4.57 7.08 28.64
C CYS A 359 -5.21 7.03 27.25
N PHE A 360 -4.92 8.00 26.37
CA PHE A 360 -5.26 7.85 24.96
C PHE A 360 -4.28 6.89 24.25
N GLY A 361 -4.78 6.14 23.26
CA GLY A 361 -3.99 5.20 22.47
C GLY A 361 -2.93 5.86 21.56
N ASN A 362 -2.95 7.19 21.46
CA ASN A 362 -2.06 8.00 20.64
C ASN A 362 -1.34 9.09 21.47
N GLY A 363 -0.28 9.66 20.88
CA GLY A 363 0.45 10.78 21.48
C GLY A 363 1.04 10.50 22.87
N GLY A 364 1.47 9.25 23.11
CA GLY A 364 2.02 8.83 24.40
C GLY A 364 1.03 8.95 25.57
N GLY A 365 -0.26 8.85 25.29
CA GLY A 365 -1.32 9.00 26.30
C GLY A 365 -2.03 10.35 26.28
N ASN A 366 -1.46 11.39 25.66
CA ASN A 366 -2.02 12.75 25.67
C ASN A 366 -2.95 13.04 24.48
N GLY A 367 -3.00 12.16 23.47
CA GLY A 367 -3.55 12.53 22.16
C GLY A 367 -2.51 13.25 21.29
N VAL A 368 -2.81 13.41 20.00
CA VAL A 368 -1.90 13.99 19.01
C VAL A 368 -2.54 15.18 18.32
N VAL A 369 -1.81 16.29 18.22
CA VAL A 369 -2.21 17.43 17.39
C VAL A 369 -1.63 17.26 15.99
N SER A 370 -2.49 17.37 14.98
CA SER A 370 -2.09 17.35 13.57
C SER A 370 -3.03 18.23 12.75
N GLY A 371 -2.47 19.12 11.94
CA GLY A 371 -3.25 20.04 11.11
C GLY A 371 -4.11 21.02 11.91
N GLY A 372 -3.67 21.43 13.11
CA GLY A 372 -4.40 22.36 13.97
C GLY A 372 -5.53 21.73 14.79
N ALA A 373 -5.59 20.40 14.92
CA ALA A 373 -6.65 19.74 15.68
C ALA A 373 -6.13 18.60 16.55
N LEU A 374 -6.66 18.49 17.77
CA LEU A 374 -6.36 17.43 18.73
C LEU A 374 -7.17 16.17 18.43
N THR A 375 -6.47 15.08 18.09
CA THR A 375 -7.07 13.75 17.91
C THR A 375 -6.89 12.90 19.16
N LEU A 376 -8.00 12.38 19.69
CA LEU A 376 -8.07 11.54 20.87
C LEU A 376 -8.53 10.14 20.49
N GLN A 377 -7.62 9.16 20.53
CA GLN A 377 -7.96 7.75 20.33
C GLN A 377 -8.17 7.08 21.69
N TYR A 378 -9.34 6.50 21.90
CA TYR A 378 -9.72 5.94 23.21
C TYR A 378 -10.29 4.54 23.06
N SER A 379 -10.08 3.71 24.09
CA SER A 379 -10.63 2.36 24.19
C SER A 379 -10.98 2.09 25.64
N ASN A 380 -12.12 2.61 26.08
CA ASN A 380 -12.55 2.63 27.47
C ASN A 380 -11.49 3.21 28.44
N CYS A 381 -10.67 4.12 27.92
CA CYS A 381 -9.61 4.81 28.64
C CYS A 381 -9.33 6.12 27.93
N GLY A 382 -9.21 7.20 28.70
CA GLY A 382 -8.89 8.51 28.18
C GLY A 382 -9.40 9.61 29.10
N TRP A 383 -8.55 10.58 29.37
CA TRP A 383 -8.92 11.79 30.10
C TRP A 383 -8.16 12.98 29.51
N PHE A 384 -8.89 14.04 29.16
CA PHE A 384 -8.34 15.32 28.73
C PHE A 384 -8.81 16.40 29.71
N GLY A 385 -7.92 17.30 30.11
CA GLY A 385 -8.22 18.42 31.00
C GLY A 385 -7.61 19.72 30.49
N SER A 386 -8.35 20.82 30.61
CA SER A 386 -7.87 22.16 30.27
C SER A 386 -8.44 23.18 31.26
N ASP A 387 -7.57 23.86 32.00
CA ASP A 387 -7.93 24.81 33.04
C ASP A 387 -8.49 26.09 32.40
N VAL A 388 -9.67 26.51 32.85
CA VAL A 388 -10.27 27.76 32.38
C VAL A 388 -9.77 28.92 33.26
N GLY A 389 -9.93 28.79 34.58
CA GLY A 389 -9.32 29.70 35.55
C GLY A 389 -9.67 31.19 35.39
N THR A 390 -10.79 31.51 34.75
CA THR A 390 -11.34 32.87 34.55
C THR A 390 -12.87 32.86 34.67
N ASP A 391 -13.47 34.01 34.93
CA ASP A 391 -14.92 34.18 34.96
C ASP A 391 -15.50 34.10 33.54
N LEU A 392 -16.51 33.26 33.33
CA LEU A 392 -17.22 33.06 32.06
C LEU A 392 -18.61 33.71 32.02
N SER A 393 -18.95 34.56 32.99
CA SER A 393 -20.32 35.11 33.12
C SER A 393 -20.77 35.93 31.91
N ALA A 394 -19.82 36.47 31.13
CA ALA A 394 -20.07 37.17 29.87
C ALA A 394 -20.41 36.24 28.68
N TYR A 395 -20.11 34.94 28.77
CA TYR A 395 -20.29 33.98 27.68
C TYR A 395 -21.47 33.06 27.97
N THR A 396 -22.40 32.90 27.04
CA THR A 396 -23.57 32.03 27.20
C THR A 396 -23.26 30.59 26.78
N TYR A 397 -22.37 30.41 25.80
CA TYR A 397 -22.12 29.12 25.16
C TYR A 397 -20.70 28.61 25.41
N LEU A 398 -20.60 27.30 25.65
CA LEU A 398 -19.38 26.53 25.39
C LEU A 398 -19.51 25.94 24.00
N VAL A 399 -18.58 26.26 23.10
CA VAL A 399 -18.57 25.76 21.73
C VAL A 399 -17.41 24.82 21.55
N VAL A 400 -17.71 23.57 21.20
CA VAL A 400 -16.72 22.54 20.87
C VAL A 400 -16.85 22.21 19.40
N ARG A 401 -15.83 22.55 18.61
CA ARG A 401 -15.76 22.19 17.20
C ARG A 401 -15.13 20.81 17.07
N ILE A 402 -15.93 19.82 16.68
CA ILE A 402 -15.57 18.40 16.83
C ILE A 402 -16.10 17.55 15.69
N LYS A 403 -15.39 16.48 15.36
CA LYS A 403 -15.88 15.37 14.54
C LYS A 403 -15.53 14.03 15.17
N GLY A 404 -16.26 12.99 14.78
CA GLY A 404 -16.00 11.60 15.09
C GLY A 404 -15.42 10.85 13.91
N ALA A 405 -14.73 9.73 14.17
CA ALA A 405 -14.28 8.85 13.11
C ALA A 405 -15.45 8.06 12.48
N ALA A 406 -16.45 7.69 13.28
CA ALA A 406 -17.64 6.95 12.86
C ALA A 406 -18.93 7.80 12.90
N GLY A 407 -18.97 8.83 13.75
CA GLY A 407 -20.21 9.51 14.13
C GLY A 407 -20.94 8.73 15.23
N GLY A 408 -21.60 9.44 16.14
CA GLY A 408 -22.29 8.87 17.30
C GLY A 408 -21.46 8.83 18.60
N GLU A 409 -20.23 9.35 18.60
CA GLU A 409 -19.30 9.26 19.73
C GLU A 409 -19.71 10.09 20.96
N GLN A 410 -20.77 10.91 20.90
CA GLN A 410 -21.25 11.73 22.02
C GLN A 410 -21.61 10.92 23.27
N ALA A 411 -21.91 9.63 23.12
CA ALA A 411 -22.25 8.75 24.23
C ALA A 411 -21.02 8.13 24.91
N HIS A 412 -19.82 8.28 24.33
CA HIS A 412 -18.61 7.58 24.77
C HIS A 412 -17.82 8.33 25.85
N PHE A 413 -18.12 9.61 26.08
CA PHE A 413 -17.40 10.44 27.02
C PHE A 413 -18.29 11.39 27.77
N SER A 414 -17.85 11.77 28.97
CA SER A 414 -18.44 12.87 29.72
C SER A 414 -17.68 14.17 29.50
N LEU A 415 -18.41 15.27 29.62
CA LEU A 415 -17.87 16.61 29.70
C LEU A 415 -18.18 17.16 31.09
N SER A 416 -17.15 17.67 31.75
CA SER A 416 -17.24 18.36 33.04
C SER A 416 -16.78 19.81 32.92
N ILE A 417 -17.58 20.75 33.43
CA ILE A 417 -17.23 22.17 33.53
C ILE A 417 -18.14 22.88 34.55
N GLY A 418 -17.59 23.79 35.35
CA GLY A 418 -18.36 24.62 36.29
C GLY A 418 -19.22 23.81 37.25
N GLY A 419 -18.71 22.69 37.74
CA GLY A 419 -19.40 21.79 38.67
C GLY A 419 -20.48 20.90 38.04
N THR A 420 -20.72 21.00 36.73
CA THR A 420 -21.63 20.11 35.99
C THR A 420 -20.82 19.02 35.31
N THR A 421 -21.25 17.76 35.43
CA THR A 421 -20.70 16.62 34.67
C THR A 421 -21.84 15.81 34.07
N LYS A 422 -21.83 15.60 32.75
CA LYS A 422 -22.80 14.75 32.03
C LYS A 422 -22.10 13.99 30.92
N VAL A 423 -22.69 12.89 30.44
CA VAL A 423 -22.31 12.32 29.13
C VAL A 423 -22.52 13.41 28.07
N PHE A 424 -21.62 13.54 27.11
CA PHE A 424 -21.65 14.65 26.17
C PHE A 424 -22.96 14.73 25.38
N GLY A 425 -23.54 13.57 25.02
CA GLY A 425 -24.86 13.48 24.40
C GLY A 425 -26.05 13.87 25.30
N ASP A 426 -25.87 13.96 26.62
CA ASP A 426 -26.96 14.29 27.56
C ASP A 426 -27.07 15.80 27.85
N PHE A 427 -26.17 16.62 27.29
CA PHE A 427 -26.36 18.07 27.31
C PHE A 427 -27.56 18.46 26.46
N VAL A 428 -28.21 19.56 26.81
CA VAL A 428 -29.37 20.10 26.11
C VAL A 428 -28.94 21.31 25.28
N LEU A 429 -29.23 21.28 23.99
CA LEU A 429 -29.00 22.38 23.05
C LEU A 429 -30.21 23.34 23.05
N ASP A 430 -30.05 24.49 22.39
CA ASP A 430 -31.18 25.37 22.10
C ASP A 430 -32.29 24.61 21.36
N GLY A 431 -33.53 24.85 21.74
CA GLY A 431 -34.69 24.12 21.20
C GLY A 431 -34.87 22.70 21.77
N GLY A 432 -34.08 22.29 22.76
CA GLY A 432 -34.27 21.02 23.48
C GLY A 432 -33.63 19.80 22.80
N ALA A 433 -32.87 19.99 21.72
CA ALA A 433 -32.12 18.93 21.07
C ALA A 433 -30.92 18.48 21.91
N HIS A 434 -30.27 17.39 21.49
CA HIS A 434 -29.08 16.84 22.14
C HIS A 434 -27.89 16.82 21.18
N PRO A 435 -26.63 16.98 21.67
CA PRO A 435 -25.44 16.87 20.84
C PRO A 435 -25.38 15.55 20.08
N ALA A 436 -25.09 15.61 18.78
CA ALA A 436 -24.82 14.45 17.96
C ALA A 436 -23.54 14.68 17.18
N ILE A 437 -22.52 13.84 17.38
CA ILE A 437 -21.23 13.92 16.67
C ILE A 437 -21.36 13.25 15.30
N THR A 438 -20.94 13.93 14.24
CA THR A 438 -20.90 13.38 12.87
C THR A 438 -19.46 13.14 12.41
N THR A 439 -19.28 12.58 11.21
CA THR A 439 -17.97 12.37 10.59
C THR A 439 -17.34 13.64 10.01
N SER A 440 -18.09 14.75 9.99
CA SER A 440 -17.62 16.06 9.55
C SER A 440 -17.51 17.02 10.73
N TYR A 441 -16.58 17.99 10.65
CA TYR A 441 -16.48 19.02 11.69
C TYR A 441 -17.76 19.84 11.76
N GLN A 442 -18.17 20.10 13.00
CA GLN A 442 -19.33 20.92 13.32
C GLN A 442 -19.10 21.61 14.66
N ASP A 443 -19.78 22.74 14.85
CA ASP A 443 -19.76 23.48 16.10
C ASP A 443 -20.91 23.01 16.97
N ILE A 444 -20.60 22.33 18.07
CA ILE A 444 -21.60 21.96 19.07
C ILE A 444 -21.65 23.07 20.11
N ARG A 445 -22.70 23.89 20.04
CA ARG A 445 -22.93 25.05 20.91
C ARG A 445 -23.77 24.65 22.13
N LEU A 446 -23.14 24.52 23.28
CA LEU A 446 -23.78 24.14 24.54
C LEU A 446 -24.19 25.40 25.33
N PRO A 447 -25.48 25.67 25.54
CA PRO A 447 -25.92 26.77 26.40
C PRO A 447 -25.56 26.44 27.86
N MET A 448 -24.54 27.12 28.39
CA MET A 448 -23.98 26.83 29.72
C MET A 448 -25.02 27.02 30.84
N PRO A 449 -25.82 28.12 30.89
CA PRO A 449 -26.83 28.29 31.93
C PRO A 449 -27.92 27.21 31.90
N ALA A 450 -28.43 26.86 30.71
CA ALA A 450 -29.47 25.83 30.55
C ALA A 450 -29.01 24.45 31.00
N ASN A 451 -27.70 24.21 30.98
CA ASN A 451 -27.09 22.95 31.40
C ASN A 451 -26.60 22.94 32.85
N GLY A 452 -26.78 24.03 33.60
CA GLY A 452 -26.41 24.12 35.03
C GLY A 452 -24.94 24.46 35.29
N VAL A 453 -24.20 24.91 34.27
CA VAL A 453 -22.78 25.24 34.40
C VAL A 453 -22.60 26.51 35.24
N ASN A 454 -21.84 26.43 36.33
CA ASN A 454 -21.44 27.61 37.10
C ASN A 454 -20.35 28.39 36.36
N ARG A 455 -20.76 29.46 35.68
CA ARG A 455 -19.88 30.32 34.88
C ARG A 455 -18.97 31.23 35.70
N ALA A 456 -19.35 31.58 36.93
CA ALA A 456 -18.53 32.41 37.81
C ALA A 456 -17.35 31.63 38.42
N SER A 457 -17.38 30.30 38.37
CA SER A 457 -16.30 29.44 38.88
C SER A 457 -16.19 28.16 38.05
N PRO A 458 -15.75 28.26 36.78
CA PRO A 458 -15.76 27.15 35.83
C PRO A 458 -14.71 26.06 36.14
N ALA A 459 -13.67 26.41 36.90
CA ALA A 459 -12.52 25.56 37.21
C ALA A 459 -11.83 25.01 35.95
N GLN A 460 -11.98 23.72 35.67
CA GLN A 460 -11.37 23.00 34.56
C GLN A 460 -12.46 22.40 33.66
N LEU A 461 -12.25 22.49 32.34
CA LEU A 461 -12.98 21.68 31.38
C LEU A 461 -12.31 20.31 31.29
N ALA A 462 -13.06 19.24 31.52
CA ALA A 462 -12.54 17.87 31.43
C ALA A 462 -13.41 16.98 30.55
N LEU A 463 -12.77 16.15 29.72
CA LEU A 463 -13.39 15.11 28.91
C LEU A 463 -12.94 13.73 29.41
N GLY A 464 -13.88 12.87 29.80
CA GLY A 464 -13.59 11.54 30.35
C GLY A 464 -14.16 10.40 29.52
N PHE A 465 -13.31 9.49 29.02
CA PHE A 465 -13.65 8.42 28.07
C PHE A 465 -13.71 7.01 28.72
N TRP A 466 -14.40 6.90 29.86
CA TRP A 466 -14.45 5.68 30.70
C TRP A 466 -15.83 4.97 30.65
N TYR A 467 -16.55 5.07 29.52
CA TYR A 467 -17.93 4.60 29.37
C TYR A 467 -18.07 3.32 28.53
N GLY A 468 -17.04 2.47 28.49
CA GLY A 468 -17.07 1.21 27.74
C GLY A 468 -16.95 1.34 26.21
N GLY A 469 -16.96 2.57 25.69
CA GLY A 469 -16.80 2.85 24.26
C GLY A 469 -15.34 2.87 23.80
N SER A 470 -15.12 2.50 22.54
CA SER A 470 -13.84 2.69 21.84
C SER A 470 -14.09 3.52 20.58
N GLY A 471 -13.19 4.43 20.26
CA GLY A 471 -13.36 5.29 19.10
C GLY A 471 -12.27 6.33 18.95
N THR A 472 -12.55 7.30 18.08
CA THR A 472 -11.67 8.44 17.87
C THR A 472 -12.52 9.68 17.66
N VAL A 473 -12.21 10.73 18.42
CA VAL A 473 -12.75 12.06 18.19
C VAL A 473 -11.60 13.01 17.85
N THR A 474 -11.88 13.98 17.01
CA THR A 474 -10.95 15.06 16.69
C THR A 474 -11.59 16.39 17.02
N VAL A 475 -10.95 17.14 17.93
CA VAL A 475 -11.37 18.46 18.40
C VAL A 475 -10.51 19.50 17.69
N ASP A 476 -11.17 20.40 16.96
CA ASP A 476 -10.55 21.52 16.24
C ASP A 476 -10.30 22.68 17.20
N SER A 477 -11.32 23.05 17.99
CA SER A 477 -11.22 24.17 18.91
C SER A 477 -12.25 24.06 20.03
N ILE A 478 -11.92 24.65 21.18
CA ILE A 478 -12.83 24.84 22.31
C ILE A 478 -12.85 26.33 22.63
N SER A 479 -14.04 26.94 22.64
CA SER A 479 -14.21 28.38 22.91
C SER A 479 -15.46 28.69 23.72
N PHE A 480 -15.50 29.87 24.31
CA PHE A 480 -16.66 30.42 24.99
C PHE A 480 -17.21 31.61 24.20
N GLN A 481 -18.50 31.62 23.93
CA GLN A 481 -19.15 32.61 23.05
C GLN A 481 -20.36 33.24 23.72
N GLU A 482 -20.68 34.48 23.33
CA GLU A 482 -21.84 35.24 23.80
C GLU A 482 -23.18 34.59 23.48
#